data_AF-A0A0S2EXD3-F1
#
_entry.id   AF-A0A0S2EXD3-F1
#
_cell.length_a   1.000
_cell.length_b   1.000
_cell.length_c   1.000
_cell.angle_alpha   90.00
_cell.angle_beta   90.00
_cell.angle_gamma   90.00
#
_symmetry.space_group_name_H-M   'P 1'
#
loop_
_entity.id
_entity.type
_entity.pdbx_description
1 polymer ?
#
loop_
_entity_poly.entity_id
_entity_poly.type
_entity_poly.pdbx_seq_one_letter_code
_entity_poly.pdbx_strand_id
1 'polypeptide(L)'
;MAEENILDRVMSPSQVVKALGEKGIRISERALRERARRIGAFHKIGREILFTDEDLERIMSPDPKPKTFPADSDFAKRMQRRREKERAKEKGAQPSPAAARSTGRQPDKQPDYPLAPWVREKPKR
;
A
#
# COMPACT_ATOMS: atom_id res chain seq x y z
N MET A 1 -36.07 -7.89 -35.49
CA MET A 1 -34.69 -7.75 -34.98
C MET A 1 -34.67 -8.54 -33.69
N ALA A 2 -33.86 -9.59 -33.59
CA ALA A 2 -33.85 -10.42 -32.39
C ALA A 2 -33.34 -9.56 -31.23
N GLU A 3 -34.15 -9.40 -30.18
CA GLU A 3 -33.68 -8.92 -28.89
C GLU A 3 -32.72 -9.99 -28.36
N GLU A 4 -31.41 -9.80 -28.59
CA GLU A 4 -30.41 -10.65 -27.96
C GLU A 4 -30.51 -10.43 -26.45
N ASN A 5 -30.89 -11.50 -25.76
CA ASN A 5 -31.07 -11.49 -24.33
C ASN A 5 -29.71 -11.22 -23.68
N ILE A 6 -29.63 -10.19 -22.84
CA ILE A 6 -28.39 -9.81 -22.13
C ILE A 6 -27.81 -11.00 -21.35
N LEU A 7 -28.67 -11.94 -20.94
CA LEU A 7 -28.30 -13.16 -20.22
C LEU A 7 -27.49 -14.15 -21.07
N ASP A 8 -27.53 -14.06 -22.40
CA ASP A 8 -26.75 -14.93 -23.28
C ASP A 8 -25.29 -14.46 -23.40
N ARG A 9 -25.01 -13.21 -23.01
CA ARG A 9 -23.69 -12.57 -23.13
C ARG A 9 -22.97 -12.38 -21.80
N VAL A 10 -23.60 -12.76 -20.69
CA VAL A 10 -22.98 -12.63 -19.38
C VAL A 10 -22.09 -13.81 -19.04
N MET A 11 -20.96 -13.53 -18.41
CA MET A 11 -19.99 -14.51 -17.94
C MET A 11 -19.89 -14.46 -16.41
N SER A 12 -19.72 -15.63 -15.81
CA SER A 12 -19.39 -15.73 -14.38
C SER A 12 -17.93 -15.36 -14.12
N PRO A 13 -17.56 -15.02 -12.87
CA PRO A 13 -16.20 -14.63 -12.53
C PRO A 13 -15.17 -15.73 -12.84
N SER A 14 -15.55 -16.99 -12.66
CA SER A 14 -14.70 -18.15 -12.98
C SER A 14 -14.47 -18.29 -14.48
N GLN A 15 -15.50 -18.07 -15.30
CA GLN A 15 -15.39 -18.10 -16.76
C GLN A 15 -14.46 -16.98 -17.27
N VAL A 16 -14.61 -15.77 -16.72
CA VAL A 16 -13.76 -14.63 -17.07
C VAL A 16 -12.30 -14.90 -16.73
N VAL A 17 -12.01 -15.39 -15.52
CA VAL A 17 -10.63 -15.71 -15.12
C VAL A 17 -10.01 -16.76 -16.04
N LYS A 18 -10.78 -17.78 -16.43
CA LYS A 18 -10.32 -18.79 -17.39
C LYS A 18 -10.02 -18.18 -18.76
N ALA A 19 -10.95 -17.41 -19.31
CA ALA A 19 -10.79 -16.76 -20.62
C ALA A 19 -9.61 -15.76 -20.65
N LEU A 20 -9.39 -15.04 -19.55
CA LEU A 20 -8.22 -14.15 -19.39
C LEU A 20 -6.92 -14.94 -19.26
N GLY A 21 -6.95 -16.07 -18.55
CA GLY A 21 -5.80 -16.97 -18.41
C GLY A 21 -5.35 -17.54 -19.76
N GLU A 22 -6.29 -17.91 -20.62
CA GLU A 22 -6.02 -18.35 -22.00
C GLU A 22 -5.35 -17.24 -22.84
N LYS A 23 -5.65 -15.98 -22.55
CA LYS A 23 -5.02 -14.79 -23.16
C LYS A 23 -3.71 -14.37 -22.47
N GLY A 24 -3.22 -15.16 -21.50
CA GLY A 24 -1.98 -14.89 -20.76
C GLY A 24 -2.12 -13.91 -19.59
N ILE A 25 -3.34 -13.44 -19.28
CA ILE A 25 -3.61 -12.52 -18.18
C ILE A 25 -3.93 -13.33 -16.92
N ARG A 26 -3.04 -13.28 -15.94
CA ARG A 26 -3.22 -13.96 -14.64
C ARG A 26 -3.88 -13.03 -13.64
N ILE A 27 -5.16 -13.25 -13.36
CA ILE A 27 -5.91 -12.55 -12.32
C ILE A 27 -6.68 -13.57 -11.47
N SER A 28 -6.76 -13.34 -10.15
CA SER A 28 -7.60 -14.18 -9.28
C SER A 28 -9.05 -13.73 -9.33
N GLU A 29 -9.99 -14.66 -9.13
CA GLU A 29 -11.43 -14.30 -9.04
C GLU A 29 -11.68 -13.26 -7.95
N ARG A 30 -10.98 -13.38 -6.83
CA ARG A 30 -11.10 -12.43 -5.72
C ARG A 30 -10.74 -11.02 -6.16
N ALA A 31 -9.60 -10.84 -6.82
CA ALA A 31 -9.16 -9.55 -7.32
C ALA A 31 -10.15 -8.97 -8.35
N LEU A 32 -10.68 -9.84 -9.23
CA LEU A 32 -11.71 -9.45 -10.20
C LEU A 32 -12.98 -8.95 -9.49
N ARG A 33 -13.49 -9.70 -8.50
CA ARG A 33 -14.70 -9.34 -7.72
C ARG A 33 -14.49 -8.07 -6.91
N GLU A 34 -13.33 -7.90 -6.27
CA GLU A 34 -13.00 -6.69 -5.50
C GLU A 34 -12.95 -5.46 -6.42
N ARG A 35 -12.29 -5.58 -7.58
CA ARG A 35 -12.20 -4.48 -8.56
C ARG A 35 -13.56 -4.14 -9.16
N ALA A 36 -14.36 -5.14 -9.52
CA ALA A 36 -15.72 -4.97 -10.00
C ALA A 36 -16.60 -4.22 -8.98
N ARG A 37 -16.55 -4.62 -7.71
CA ARG A 37 -17.30 -3.95 -6.63
C ARG A 37 -16.87 -2.51 -6.41
N ARG A 38 -15.56 -2.24 -6.53
CA ARG A 38 -15.00 -0.89 -6.37
C ARG A 38 -15.46 0.06 -7.48
N ILE A 39 -15.54 -0.43 -8.71
CA ILE A 39 -15.93 0.36 -9.89
C ILE A 39 -17.46 0.39 -10.07
N GLY A 40 -18.17 -0.61 -9.55
CA GLY A 40 -19.61 -0.80 -9.79
C GLY A 40 -19.94 -1.41 -11.16
N ALA A 41 -18.93 -1.95 -11.87
CA ALA A 41 -19.09 -2.60 -13.17
C ALA A 41 -19.39 -4.10 -12.97
N PHE A 42 -20.65 -4.42 -12.67
CA PHE A 42 -21.13 -5.80 -12.58
C PHE A 42 -22.65 -5.87 -12.57
N HIS A 43 -23.19 -7.02 -12.97
CA HIS A 43 -24.60 -7.36 -12.82
C HIS A 43 -24.78 -8.38 -11.69
N LYS A 44 -25.76 -8.13 -10.81
CA LYS A 44 -26.10 -9.05 -9.73
C LYS A 44 -27.40 -9.77 -10.04
N ILE A 45 -27.34 -11.10 -10.18
CA ILE A 45 -28.52 -11.94 -10.35
C ILE A 45 -28.60 -12.87 -9.13
N GLY A 46 -29.58 -12.61 -8.26
CA GLY A 46 -29.69 -13.29 -6.97
C GLY A 46 -28.45 -13.06 -6.09
N ARG A 47 -27.66 -14.13 -5.88
CA ARG A 47 -26.41 -14.10 -5.10
C ARG A 47 -25.16 -14.04 -5.98
N GLU A 48 -25.30 -14.28 -7.27
CA GLU A 48 -24.19 -14.33 -8.20
C GLU A 48 -23.91 -12.97 -8.83
N ILE A 49 -22.63 -12.76 -9.13
CA ILE A 49 -22.14 -11.60 -9.87
C ILE A 49 -21.79 -12.11 -11.25
N LEU A 50 -22.26 -11.41 -12.27
CA LEU A 50 -22.00 -11.70 -13.66
C LEU A 50 -21.44 -10.46 -14.34
N PHE A 51 -20.71 -10.69 -15.43
CA PHE A 51 -20.03 -9.66 -16.19
C PHE A 51 -20.46 -9.70 -17.64
N THR A 52 -20.80 -8.54 -18.20
CA THR A 52 -20.85 -8.36 -19.66
C THR A 52 -19.46 -8.01 -20.19
N ASP A 53 -19.27 -8.07 -21.50
CA ASP A 53 -18.03 -7.61 -22.12
C ASP A 53 -17.73 -6.14 -21.80
N GLU A 54 -18.78 -5.29 -21.77
CA GLU A 54 -18.66 -3.88 -21.40
C GLU A 54 -18.19 -3.69 -19.94
N ASP A 55 -18.67 -4.52 -19.01
CA ASP A 55 -18.19 -4.50 -17.62
C ASP A 55 -16.72 -4.88 -17.54
N LEU A 56 -16.29 -5.88 -18.31
CA LEU A 56 -14.90 -6.32 -18.34
C LEU A 56 -13.98 -5.23 -18.87
N GLU A 57 -14.39 -4.50 -19.90
CA GLU A 57 -13.63 -3.35 -20.41
C GLU A 57 -13.46 -2.27 -19.33
N ARG A 58 -14.53 -1.96 -18.59
CA ARG A 58 -14.48 -1.00 -17.47
C ARG A 58 -13.61 -1.49 -16.32
N ILE A 59 -13.67 -2.78 -15.99
CA ILE A 59 -12.84 -3.38 -14.95
C ILE A 59 -11.37 -3.37 -15.34
N MET A 60 -11.04 -3.66 -16.60
CA MET A 60 -9.66 -3.73 -17.07
C MET A 60 -9.04 -2.35 -17.28
N SER A 61 -9.88 -1.36 -17.60
CA SER A 61 -9.46 0.04 -17.76
C SER A 61 -8.74 0.54 -16.50
N PRO A 62 -7.62 1.26 -16.66
CA PRO A 62 -6.92 1.85 -15.52
C PRO A 62 -7.86 2.79 -14.79
N ASP A 63 -7.90 2.70 -13.45
CA ASP A 63 -8.75 3.62 -12.67
C ASP A 63 -8.37 5.06 -13.01
N PRO A 64 -9.34 5.99 -13.11
CA PRO A 64 -9.00 7.41 -13.18
C PRO A 64 -8.11 7.74 -11.98
N LYS A 65 -6.97 8.40 -12.24
CA LYS A 65 -5.95 8.72 -11.24
C LYS A 65 -6.62 9.17 -9.94
N PRO A 66 -6.20 8.65 -8.77
CA PRO A 66 -6.78 9.07 -7.51
C PRO A 66 -6.76 10.60 -7.47
N LYS A 67 -7.89 11.22 -7.08
CA LYS A 67 -7.97 12.67 -6.87
C LYS A 67 -6.79 13.03 -5.97
N THR A 68 -5.73 13.59 -6.57
CA THR A 68 -4.63 14.17 -5.82
C THR A 68 -5.29 15.22 -4.93
N PHE A 69 -5.21 15.04 -3.61
CA PHE A 69 -5.69 16.04 -2.69
C PHE A 69 -5.07 17.38 -3.11
N PRO A 70 -5.88 18.45 -3.28
CA PRO A 70 -5.35 19.73 -3.70
C PRO A 70 -4.21 20.12 -2.76
N ALA A 71 -3.12 20.64 -3.32
CA ALA A 71 -1.95 21.08 -2.55
C ALA A 71 -2.33 22.11 -1.46
N ASP A 72 -3.49 22.74 -1.60
CA ASP A 72 -4.07 23.71 -0.65
C ASP A 72 -4.83 23.09 0.53
N SER A 73 -4.97 21.77 0.58
CA SER A 73 -5.58 21.08 1.72
C SER A 73 -4.85 21.41 3.03
N ASP A 74 -5.61 21.59 4.11
CA ASP A 74 -5.05 21.90 5.43
C ASP A 74 -4.05 20.83 5.90
N PHE A 75 -4.23 19.59 5.45
CA PHE A 75 -3.31 18.49 5.68
C PHE A 75 -1.92 18.73 5.06
N ALA A 76 -1.86 19.19 3.81
CA ALA A 76 -0.61 19.50 3.12
C ALA A 76 0.12 20.68 3.79
N LYS A 77 -0.61 21.74 4.15
CA LYS A 77 -0.07 22.89 4.90
C LYS A 77 0.50 22.47 6.26
N ARG A 78 -0.19 21.56 6.96
CA ARG A 78 0.26 21.02 8.26
C ARG A 78 1.57 20.22 8.12
N MET A 79 1.70 19.43 7.05
CA MET A 79 2.92 18.67 6.76
C MET A 79 4.10 19.57 6.37
N GLN A 80 3.86 20.64 5.60
CA GLN A 80 4.89 21.63 5.27
C GLN A 80 5.40 22.36 6.51
N ARG A 81 4.50 22.84 7.38
CA ARG A 81 4.87 23.46 8.66
C ARG A 81 5.69 22.53 9.55
N ARG A 82 5.39 21.23 9.55
CA ARG A 82 6.16 20.23 10.31
C ARG A 82 7.59 20.08 9.77
N ARG A 83 7.75 19.98 8.45
CA ARG A 83 9.06 19.92 7.78
C ARG A 83 9.88 21.21 7.98
N GLU A 84 9.25 22.37 7.92
CA GLU A 84 9.92 23.65 8.19
C GLU A 84 10.38 23.74 9.65
N LYS A 85 9.56 23.29 10.60
CA LYS A 85 9.93 23.25 12.02
C LYS A 85 11.10 22.30 12.29
N GLU A 86 11.18 21.17 11.58
CA GLU A 86 12.32 20.25 11.64
C GLU A 86 13.58 20.88 11.04
N ARG A 87 13.49 21.52 9.86
CA ARG A 87 14.62 22.24 9.25
C ARG A 87 15.10 23.43 10.09
N ALA A 88 14.19 24.13 10.77
CA ALA A 88 14.54 25.23 11.67
C ALA A 88 15.24 24.72 12.94
N LYS A 89 14.84 23.55 13.46
CA LYS A 89 15.54 22.87 14.55
C LYS A 89 16.93 22.42 14.15
N GLU A 90 17.11 21.88 12.94
CA GLU A 90 18.42 21.49 12.42
C GLU A 90 19.33 22.71 12.19
N LYS A 91 18.80 23.82 11.66
CA LYS A 91 19.58 25.05 11.46
C LYS A 91 19.90 25.82 12.75
N GLY A 92 19.15 25.58 13.82
CA GLY A 92 19.39 26.14 15.15
C GLY A 92 20.35 25.33 16.03
N ALA A 93 20.74 24.13 15.61
CA ALA A 93 21.67 23.25 16.32
C ALA A 93 23.03 23.23 15.63
N GLN A 94 23.70 24.38 15.59
CA GLN A 94 25.16 24.42 15.48
C GLN A 94 25.71 24.33 16.92
N PRO A 95 26.24 23.18 17.40
CA PRO A 95 27.08 23.20 18.57
C PRO A 95 28.36 23.97 18.21
N SER A 96 28.53 25.14 18.82
CA SER A 96 29.76 25.94 18.73
C SER A 96 30.99 25.06 19.04
N PRO A 97 32.03 25.01 18.18
CA PRO A 97 33.19 24.14 18.38
C PRO A 97 34.16 24.60 19.49
N ALA A 98 33.73 25.50 20.40
CA ALA A 98 34.61 26.16 21.36
C ALA A 98 34.77 25.47 22.73
N ALA A 99 34.18 24.30 22.96
CA ALA A 99 34.30 23.58 24.24
C ALA A 99 35.21 22.33 24.19
N ALA A 100 35.98 22.16 23.11
CA ALA A 100 37.01 21.11 23.05
C ALA A 100 38.32 21.63 23.65
N ARG A 101 38.41 21.78 24.98
CA ARG A 101 39.68 21.82 25.73
C ARG A 101 39.47 21.78 27.26
N SER A 102 40.11 20.79 27.87
CA SER A 102 40.34 20.57 29.31
C SER A 102 39.08 20.40 30.17
N THR A 103 38.83 19.22 30.72
CA THR A 103 39.49 18.85 31.96
C THR A 103 39.51 17.32 32.10
N GLY A 104 40.67 16.79 32.48
CA GLY A 104 40.84 15.37 32.74
C GLY A 104 39.99 14.90 33.91
N ARG A 105 39.39 13.72 33.74
CA ARG A 105 39.11 12.78 34.82
C ARG A 105 38.88 11.41 34.19
N GLN A 106 39.78 10.47 34.43
CA GLN A 106 39.44 9.06 34.28
C GLN A 106 38.35 8.71 35.29
N PRO A 107 37.40 7.86 34.90
CA PRO A 107 36.93 6.85 35.83
C PRO A 107 37.07 5.47 35.21
N ASP A 108 37.94 4.68 35.84
CA ASP A 108 37.72 3.26 36.07
C ASP A 108 36.25 2.96 36.34
N LYS A 109 35.67 2.07 35.52
CA LYS A 109 34.79 0.96 35.91
C LYS A 109 34.10 0.42 34.65
N GLN A 110 34.53 -0.76 34.22
CA GLN A 110 33.69 -1.59 33.35
C GLN A 110 32.35 -1.84 34.07
N PRO A 111 31.20 -1.64 33.41
CA PRO A 111 29.95 -2.15 33.92
C PRO A 111 29.98 -3.68 33.76
N ASP A 112 30.02 -4.37 34.88
CA ASP A 112 29.83 -5.81 35.00
C ASP A 112 28.36 -6.13 34.66
N TYR A 113 28.07 -6.27 33.36
CA TYR A 113 26.78 -6.76 32.91
C TYR A 113 26.79 -8.28 32.96
N PRO A 114 25.88 -8.94 33.71
CA PRO A 114 25.65 -10.35 33.49
C PRO A 114 25.13 -10.56 32.07
N LEU A 115 25.85 -11.38 31.30
CA LEU A 115 25.43 -11.88 29.99
C LEU A 115 24.00 -12.41 30.09
N ALA A 116 23.07 -11.79 29.36
CA ALA A 116 21.68 -12.18 29.38
C ALA A 116 21.51 -13.65 28.88
N PRO A 117 20.73 -14.50 29.57
CA PRO A 117 20.73 -15.96 29.38
C PRO A 117 19.93 -16.49 28.16
N TRP A 118 19.67 -15.66 27.15
CA TRP A 118 18.82 -16.03 26.01
C TRP A 118 19.54 -16.20 24.67
N VAL A 119 20.86 -16.42 24.68
CA VAL A 119 21.54 -17.05 23.54
C VAL A 119 21.15 -18.53 23.52
N ARG A 120 19.98 -18.80 22.94
CA ARG A 120 19.45 -20.14 22.69
C ARG A 120 20.30 -20.78 21.60
N GLU A 121 21.29 -21.57 22.00
CA GLU A 121 22.06 -22.43 21.11
C GLU A 121 21.09 -23.34 20.33
N LYS A 122 21.20 -23.32 19.00
CA LYS A 122 20.50 -24.27 18.13
C LYS A 122 21.26 -25.60 18.20
N PRO A 123 20.62 -26.72 18.59
CA PRO A 123 21.27 -28.01 18.48
C PRO A 123 21.42 -28.39 17.00
N LYS A 124 22.68 -28.63 16.59
CA LYS A 124 23.00 -29.37 15.36
C LYS A 124 22.60 -30.83 15.57
N ARG A 125 21.71 -31.33 14.73
CA ARG A 125 21.60 -32.75 14.39
C ARG A 125 21.33 -32.85 12.90
#